data_AF-A0A1H9VEM7-F1
#
_entry.id   AF-A0A1H9VEM7-F1
#
_cell.length_a   1.000
_cell.length_b   1.000
_cell.length_c   1.000
_cell.angle_alpha   90.00
_cell.angle_beta   90.00
_cell.angle_gamma   90.00
#
_symmetry.space_group_name_H-M   'P 1'
#
loop_
_entity.id
_entity.type
_entity.pdbx_description
1 polymer ?
#
loop_
_entity_poly.entity_id
_entity_poly.type
_entity_poly.pdbx_seq_one_letter_code
_entity_poly.pdbx_strand_id
1 'polypeptide(L)'
;MDYRAFLVALGCVALFGCSNTAPSYSQTDRINGLVESETRLQLRVDGLENKIAKMEREQLQDRQFSVDTFNALGSLRKTFNKNVGIENEEAVRDMTRRGACGAEWTQATDGQWFQTNKICTVSDLKK
;
A
#
# COMPACT_ATOMS: atom_id res chain seq x y z
N MET A 1 -57.97 34.10 -42.07
CA MET A 1 -57.05 33.67 -41.01
C MET A 1 -55.86 34.60 -41.07
N ASP A 2 -55.92 35.65 -40.24
CA ASP A 2 -55.00 36.78 -40.31
C ASP A 2 -53.92 36.65 -39.22
N TYR A 3 -52.73 36.24 -39.63
CA TYR A 3 -51.55 36.05 -38.78
C TYR A 3 -50.94 37.37 -38.27
N ARG A 4 -51.61 38.51 -38.49
CA ARG A 4 -51.15 39.84 -38.06
C ARG A 4 -51.51 40.20 -36.62
N ALA A 5 -52.43 39.45 -36.00
CA ALA A 5 -52.83 39.69 -34.61
C ALA A 5 -51.91 39.02 -33.56
N PHE A 6 -51.08 38.05 -33.96
CA PHE A 6 -50.26 37.29 -33.00
C PHE A 6 -48.89 37.93 -32.71
N LEU A 7 -48.43 38.84 -33.57
CA LEU A 7 -47.11 39.48 -33.43
C LEU A 7 -47.13 40.81 -32.65
N VAL A 8 -48.31 41.32 -32.29
CA VAL A 8 -48.43 42.52 -31.43
C VAL A 8 -48.45 42.14 -29.94
N ALA A 9 -48.74 40.87 -29.61
CA ALA A 9 -48.85 40.40 -28.23
C ALA A 9 -47.50 40.17 -27.51
N LEU A 10 -46.37 40.15 -28.24
CA LEU A 10 -45.01 40.11 -27.65
C LEU A 10 -44.37 41.50 -27.51
N GLY A 11 -45.03 42.56 -28.02
CA GLY A 11 -44.49 43.93 -28.08
C GLY A 11 -45.00 44.89 -27.00
N CYS A 12 -45.87 44.45 -26.09
CA CYS A 12 -46.42 45.28 -25.03
C CYS A 12 -46.32 44.57 -23.66
N VAL A 13 -45.09 44.33 -23.19
CA VAL A 13 -44.87 44.27 -21.74
C VAL A 13 -44.91 45.71 -21.25
N ALA A 14 -46.04 46.03 -20.64
CA ALA A 14 -46.44 47.35 -20.19
C ALA A 14 -45.39 48.00 -19.28
N LEU A 15 -45.03 49.21 -19.66
CA LEU A 15 -44.29 50.24 -18.93
C LEU A 15 -45.11 50.86 -17.77
N PHE A 16 -45.91 50.09 -17.05
CA PHE A 16 -46.67 50.62 -15.90
C PHE A 16 -46.61 49.67 -14.70
N GLY A 17 -45.88 50.13 -13.68
CA GLY A 17 -46.26 49.83 -12.30
C GLY A 17 -45.80 48.51 -11.72
N CYS A 18 -44.56 48.09 -11.98
CA CYS A 18 -43.82 47.36 -10.96
C CYS A 18 -42.77 48.32 -10.42
N SER A 19 -42.94 48.81 -9.20
CA SER A 19 -41.83 49.23 -8.33
C SER A 19 -40.97 48.01 -7.99
N ASN A 20 -40.44 47.34 -9.03
CA ASN A 20 -39.31 46.47 -8.90
C ASN A 20 -38.11 47.41 -9.02
N THR A 21 -37.73 48.01 -7.89
CA THR A 21 -36.31 48.19 -7.62
C THR A 21 -35.69 46.80 -7.73
N ALA A 22 -35.38 46.37 -8.95
CA ALA A 22 -34.31 45.41 -9.14
C ALA A 22 -33.14 46.03 -8.36
N PRO A 23 -32.61 45.35 -7.34
CA PRO A 23 -31.52 45.92 -6.58
C PRO A 23 -30.46 46.30 -7.61
N SER A 24 -30.16 47.60 -7.70
CA SER A 24 -29.00 48.06 -8.44
C SER A 24 -27.82 47.56 -7.62
N TYR A 25 -27.47 46.29 -7.80
CA TYR A 25 -26.23 45.75 -7.29
C TYR A 25 -25.15 46.64 -7.85
N SER A 26 -24.61 47.49 -6.97
CA SER A 26 -23.56 48.40 -7.38
C SER A 26 -22.43 47.52 -7.91
N GLN A 27 -21.68 48.02 -8.89
CA GLN A 27 -20.51 47.31 -9.40
C GLN A 27 -19.57 46.90 -8.24
N THR A 28 -19.57 47.69 -7.17
CA THR A 28 -18.92 47.44 -5.89
C THR A 28 -19.43 46.19 -5.17
N ASP A 29 -20.75 45.93 -5.12
CA ASP A 29 -21.32 44.73 -4.50
C ASP A 29 -20.95 43.45 -5.25
N ARG A 30 -20.84 43.52 -6.58
CA ARG A 30 -20.37 42.40 -7.41
C ARG A 30 -18.89 42.12 -7.18
N ILE A 31 -18.08 43.16 -7.04
CA ILE A 31 -16.64 43.04 -6.73
C ILE A 31 -16.44 42.48 -5.32
N ASN A 32 -17.20 42.97 -4.33
CA ASN A 32 -17.13 42.47 -2.95
C ASN A 32 -17.50 40.98 -2.88
N GLY A 33 -18.56 40.55 -3.58
CA GLY A 33 -18.92 39.13 -3.65
C GLY A 33 -17.85 38.26 -4.33
N LEU A 34 -17.15 38.78 -5.34
CA LEU A 34 -16.03 38.09 -5.97
C LEU A 34 -14.83 37.95 -5.03
N VAL A 35 -14.47 39.02 -4.29
CA VAL A 35 -13.38 38.99 -3.30
C VAL A 35 -13.68 38.02 -2.15
N GLU A 36 -14.92 37.98 -1.66
CA GLU A 36 -15.36 36.99 -0.66
C GLU A 36 -15.29 35.56 -1.20
N SER A 37 -15.63 35.35 -2.47
CA SER A 37 -15.54 34.03 -3.10
C SER A 37 -14.09 33.60 -3.31
N GLU A 38 -13.21 34.53 -3.69
CA GLU A 38 -11.79 34.29 -3.94
C GLU A 38 -11.07 33.94 -2.64
N THR A 39 -11.30 34.71 -1.58
CA THR A 39 -10.75 34.42 -0.23
C THR A 39 -11.23 33.08 0.31
N ARG A 40 -12.51 32.74 0.09
CA ARG A 40 -13.04 31.41 0.46
C ARG A 40 -12.40 30.29 -0.35
N LEU A 41 -12.12 30.51 -1.64
CA LEU A 41 -11.45 29.53 -2.50
C LEU A 41 -9.99 29.35 -2.08
N GLN A 42 -9.27 30.43 -1.79
CA GLN A 42 -7.90 30.37 -1.26
C GLN A 42 -7.82 29.57 0.03
N LEU A 43 -8.69 29.86 1.01
CA LEU A 43 -8.76 29.08 2.25
C LEU A 43 -9.04 27.58 2.02
N ARG A 44 -9.84 27.24 1.01
CA ARG A 44 -10.11 25.84 0.65
C ARG A 44 -8.92 25.19 -0.04
N VAL A 45 -8.22 25.92 -0.91
CA VAL A 45 -6.98 25.45 -1.57
C VAL A 45 -5.92 25.20 -0.51
N ASP A 46 -5.63 26.17 0.36
CA ASP A 46 -4.67 26.03 1.45
C ASP A 46 -5.03 24.85 2.38
N GLY A 47 -6.34 24.69 2.66
CA GLY A 47 -6.85 23.57 3.46
C GLY A 47 -6.67 22.21 2.77
N LEU A 48 -6.79 22.15 1.44
CA LEU A 48 -6.56 20.93 0.66
C LEU A 48 -5.08 20.62 0.52
N GLU A 49 -4.24 21.62 0.28
CA GLU A 49 -2.78 21.48 0.23
C GLU A 49 -2.23 20.94 1.55
N ASN A 50 -2.72 21.45 2.68
CA ASN A 50 -2.36 20.92 3.99
C ASN A 50 -2.79 19.46 4.19
N LYS A 51 -3.97 19.07 3.69
CA LYS A 51 -4.43 17.67 3.75
C LYS A 51 -3.58 16.77 2.85
N ILE A 52 -3.22 17.24 1.65
CA ILE A 52 -2.33 16.50 0.74
C ILE A 52 -0.97 16.29 1.40
N ALA A 53 -0.35 17.35 1.92
CA ALA A 53 0.93 17.25 2.61
C ALA A 53 0.87 16.32 3.83
N LYS A 54 -0.26 16.29 4.55
CA LYS A 54 -0.47 15.35 5.65
C LYS A 54 -0.54 13.90 5.15
N MET A 55 -1.36 13.62 4.13
CA MET A 55 -1.50 12.29 3.55
C MET A 55 -0.19 11.78 2.93
N GLU A 56 0.59 12.64 2.29
CA GLU A 56 1.90 12.27 1.75
C GLU A 56 2.88 11.85 2.84
N ARG A 57 2.90 12.56 3.99
CA ARG A 57 3.73 12.16 5.14
C ARG A 57 3.29 10.83 5.73
N GLU A 58 1.98 10.62 5.88
CA GLU A 58 1.41 9.36 6.36
C GLU A 58 1.78 8.19 5.41
N GLN A 59 1.63 8.38 4.09
CA GLN A 59 2.03 7.36 3.10
C GLN A 59 3.52 7.05 3.11
N LEU A 60 4.38 8.05 3.32
CA LEU A 60 5.82 7.84 3.42
C LEU A 60 6.18 7.03 4.68
N GLN A 61 5.53 7.31 5.81
CA GLN A 61 5.71 6.54 7.04
C GLN A 61 5.24 5.09 6.89
N ASP A 62 4.07 4.87 6.27
CA ASP A 62 3.53 3.52 6.04
C ASP A 62 4.45 2.69 5.12
N ARG A 63 5.01 3.32 4.07
CA ARG A 63 5.98 2.66 3.20
C ARG A 63 7.25 2.27 3.95
N GLN A 64 7.78 3.16 4.78
CA GLN A 64 8.98 2.89 5.57
C GLN A 64 8.74 1.73 6.55
N PHE A 65 7.61 1.77 7.27
CA PHE A 65 7.22 0.71 8.19
C PHE A 65 7.08 -0.65 7.49
N SER A 66 6.48 -0.67 6.30
CA SER A 66 6.34 -1.87 5.48
C SER A 66 7.71 -2.45 5.11
N VAL A 67 8.63 -1.63 4.59
CA VAL A 67 9.99 -2.06 4.20
C VAL A 67 10.75 -2.64 5.40
N ASP A 68 10.71 -1.97 6.55
CA ASP A 68 11.40 -2.43 7.76
C ASP A 68 10.83 -3.76 8.26
N THR A 69 9.50 -3.92 8.21
CA THR A 69 8.82 -5.18 8.58
C THR A 69 9.20 -6.32 7.64
N PHE A 70 9.20 -6.09 6.32
CA PHE A 70 9.62 -7.11 5.35
C PHE A 70 11.09 -7.52 5.52
N ASN A 71 11.98 -6.56 5.78
CA ASN A 71 13.39 -6.83 6.04
C ASN A 71 13.58 -7.66 7.32
N ALA A 72 12.86 -7.32 8.40
CA ALA A 72 12.89 -8.08 9.65
C ALA A 72 12.41 -9.53 9.45
N LEU A 73 11.28 -9.73 8.76
CA LEU A 73 10.77 -11.06 8.41
C LEU A 73 11.76 -11.86 7.56
N GLY A 74 12.40 -11.21 6.59
CA GLY A 74 13.44 -11.82 5.76
C GLY A 74 14.64 -12.31 6.59
N SER A 75 15.07 -11.51 7.58
CA SER A 75 16.14 -11.88 8.51
C SER A 75 15.74 -13.05 9.40
N LEU A 76 14.56 -13.02 10.01
CA LEU A 76 14.04 -14.12 10.83
C LEU A 76 13.97 -15.44 10.05
N ARG A 77 13.44 -15.40 8.81
CA ARG A 77 13.34 -16.58 7.96
C ARG A 77 14.72 -17.19 7.67
N LYS A 78 15.73 -16.36 7.41
CA LYS A 78 17.12 -16.83 7.20
C LYS A 78 17.67 -17.51 8.45
N THR A 79 17.49 -16.91 9.62
CA THR A 79 17.94 -17.47 10.90
C THR A 79 17.23 -18.79 11.21
N PHE A 80 15.91 -18.85 11.04
CA PHE A 80 15.14 -20.06 11.25
C PHE A 80 15.61 -21.20 10.34
N ASN A 81 15.75 -20.95 9.04
CA ASN A 81 16.22 -21.96 8.09
C ASN A 81 17.63 -22.46 8.44
N LYS A 82 18.52 -21.57 8.90
CA LYS A 82 19.86 -21.96 9.34
C LYS A 82 19.80 -22.88 10.56
N ASN A 83 18.99 -22.52 11.56
CA ASN A 83 18.86 -23.31 12.79
C ASN A 83 18.27 -24.69 12.50
N VAL A 84 17.22 -24.77 11.69
CA VAL A 84 16.64 -26.06 11.25
C VAL A 84 17.65 -26.90 10.47
N GLY A 85 18.50 -26.29 9.64
CA GLY A 85 19.60 -26.99 8.98
C GLY A 85 20.58 -27.62 9.95
N ILE A 86 21.01 -26.85 10.97
CA ILE A 86 21.94 -27.32 12.01
C ILE A 86 21.31 -28.45 12.83
N GLU A 87 20.06 -28.30 13.28
CA GLU A 87 19.36 -29.34 14.05
C GLU A 87 19.24 -30.65 13.25
N ASN A 88 18.92 -30.55 11.96
CA ASN A 88 18.87 -31.73 11.08
C ASN A 88 20.24 -32.39 10.92
N GLU A 89 21.32 -31.62 10.75
CA GLU A 89 22.68 -32.17 10.65
C GLU A 89 23.12 -32.85 11.96
N GLU A 90 22.79 -32.27 13.10
CA GLU A 90 23.07 -32.86 14.41
C GLU A 90 22.29 -34.16 14.63
N ALA A 91 21.01 -34.17 14.29
CA ALA A 91 20.17 -35.37 14.37
C ALA A 91 20.69 -36.49 13.46
N VAL A 92 21.08 -36.16 12.22
CA VAL A 92 21.72 -37.10 11.28
C VAL A 92 23.02 -37.67 11.85
N ARG A 93 23.86 -36.81 12.44
CA ARG A 93 25.13 -37.24 13.05
C ARG A 93 24.90 -38.14 14.26
N ASP A 94 23.90 -37.84 15.09
CA ASP A 94 23.52 -38.68 16.22
C ASP A 94 22.98 -40.04 15.77
N MET A 95 22.09 -40.09 14.77
CA MET A 95 21.60 -41.34 14.17
C MET A 95 22.73 -42.18 13.58
N THR A 96 23.68 -41.55 12.89
CA THR A 96 24.87 -42.22 12.33
C THR A 96 25.72 -42.84 13.44
N ARG A 97 25.97 -42.10 14.52
CA ARG A 97 26.72 -42.60 15.68
C ARG A 97 26.04 -43.79 16.35
N ARG A 98 24.70 -43.80 16.39
CA ARG A 98 23.89 -44.90 16.94
C ARG A 98 23.71 -46.08 15.97
N GLY A 99 24.19 -45.98 14.72
CA GLY A 99 24.05 -47.04 13.72
C GLY A 99 22.61 -47.23 13.24
N ALA A 100 21.73 -46.24 13.38
CA ALA A 100 20.32 -46.35 13.03
C ALA A 100 20.09 -46.64 11.53
N CYS A 101 21.05 -46.24 10.68
CA CYS A 101 21.00 -46.45 9.22
C CYS A 101 21.70 -47.75 8.78
N GLY A 102 22.13 -48.60 9.72
CA GLY A 102 22.85 -49.84 9.45
C GLY A 102 24.36 -49.64 9.33
N ALA A 103 25.04 -50.65 8.80
CA ALA A 103 26.50 -50.69 8.68
C ALA A 103 26.93 -50.93 7.23
N GLU A 104 28.09 -50.39 6.86
CA GLU A 104 28.73 -50.58 5.56
C GLU A 104 30.19 -51.01 5.70
N TRP A 105 30.71 -51.67 4.68
CA TRP A 105 32.12 -52.04 4.62
C TRP A 105 32.90 -50.92 3.93
N THR A 106 33.90 -50.40 4.61
CA THR A 106 34.77 -49.34 4.10
C THR A 106 36.18 -49.88 3.95
N GLN A 107 36.84 -49.57 2.84
CA GLN A 107 38.24 -49.90 2.63
C GLN A 107 39.13 -48.74 3.11
N ALA A 108 40.08 -49.03 3.97
CA ALA A 108 41.12 -48.09 4.38
C ALA A 108 42.13 -47.87 3.24
N THR A 109 42.90 -46.79 3.34
CA THR A 109 43.97 -46.45 2.41
C THR A 109 45.08 -47.50 2.32
N ASP A 110 45.23 -48.34 3.35
CA ASP A 110 46.16 -49.49 3.38
C ASP A 110 45.57 -50.78 2.76
N GLY A 111 44.34 -50.71 2.24
CA GLY A 111 43.63 -51.82 1.62
C GLY A 111 42.83 -52.71 2.57
N GLN A 112 42.88 -52.49 3.90
CA GLN A 112 42.11 -53.25 4.88
C GLN A 112 40.62 -52.90 4.82
N TRP A 113 39.76 -53.88 5.07
CA TRP A 113 38.31 -53.69 5.14
C TRP A 113 37.83 -53.70 6.58
N PHE A 114 37.04 -52.71 6.95
CA PHE A 114 36.42 -52.62 8.27
C PHE A 114 34.96 -52.22 8.13
N GLN A 115 34.15 -52.68 9.08
CA GLN A 115 32.73 -52.34 9.13
C GLN A 115 32.56 -51.03 9.89
N THR A 116 31.89 -50.07 9.28
CA THR A 116 31.55 -48.77 9.87
C THR A 116 30.05 -48.57 9.88
N ASN A 117 29.56 -47.66 10.72
CA ASN A 117 28.17 -47.25 10.65
C ASN A 117 27.95 -46.47 9.34
N LYS A 118 26.90 -46.84 8.62
CA LYS A 118 26.49 -46.14 7.42
C LYS A 118 26.09 -44.71 7.78
N ILE A 119 26.58 -43.75 7.01
CA ILE A 119 26.24 -42.33 7.20
C ILE A 119 24.74 -42.12 6.91
N CYS A 120 24.01 -41.66 7.92
CA CYS A 120 22.62 -41.25 7.77
C CYS A 120 22.53 -39.94 6.98
N THR A 121 21.36 -39.69 6.39
CA THR A 121 21.05 -38.46 5.64
C THR A 121 19.78 -37.82 6.18
N VAL A 122 19.53 -36.56 5.82
CA VAL A 122 18.31 -35.85 6.25
C VAL A 122 17.04 -36.56 5.76
N SER A 123 17.10 -37.31 4.65
CA SER A 123 15.98 -38.16 4.22
C SER A 123 15.67 -39.31 5.19
N ASP A 124 16.64 -39.76 5.98
CA ASP A 124 16.45 -40.82 6.97
C ASP A 124 15.76 -40.31 8.24
N LEU A 125 15.73 -38.99 8.48
CA LEU A 125 14.98 -38.37 9.59
C LEU A 125 13.46 -38.39 9.39
N LYS A 126 12.99 -38.60 8.16
CA LYS A 126 11.56 -38.50 7.79
C LYS A 126 10.77 -39.81 7.95
N LYS A 127 11.30 -40.79 8.68
CA LYS A 127 10.62 -42.06 8.98
C LYS A 127 9.91 -41.99 10.32
#